data_AF-A0A1V3LCR0-F1
#
_entry.id   AF-A0A1V3LCR0-F1
#
_cell.length_a   1.000
_cell.length_b   1.000
_cell.length_c   1.000
_cell.angle_alpha   90.00
_cell.angle_beta   90.00
_cell.angle_gamma   90.00
#
_symmetry.space_group_name_H-M   'P 1'
#
loop_
_entity.id
_entity.type
_entity.pdbx_description
1 polymer ?
#
loop_
_entity_poly.entity_id
_entity_poly.type
_entity_poly.pdbx_seq_one_letter_code
_entity_poly.pdbx_strand_id
1 'polypeptide(L)'
;MRYTKPKLIQLIHIAKSQFSMDEVSYRAMLERLTGKTSTKQMTITELMKVQTEMENKGFKNTAKGRHSPATAKAKVKSNIAHKIRATWINMAKQGLVRDSSETALNAWVRGIANPILARQNKPLALNVAALDDKMASLVLERLKKWQARGEK
;
A
#
# COMPACT_ATOMS: atom_id res chain seq x y z
N MET A 1 3.93 17.48 -2.81
CA MET A 1 2.74 16.95 -2.10
C MET A 1 2.19 18.04 -1.20
N ARG A 2 0.92 18.45 -1.34
CA ARG A 2 0.26 19.32 -0.36
C ARG A 2 -0.46 18.44 0.66
N TYR A 3 -0.01 18.40 1.91
CA TYR A 3 -0.69 17.68 2.98
C TYR A 3 -1.84 18.52 3.54
N THR A 4 -2.97 17.88 3.86
CA THR A 4 -4.08 18.53 4.55
C THR A 4 -3.79 18.65 6.04
N LYS A 5 -4.38 19.63 6.74
CA LYS A 5 -4.22 19.82 8.20
C LYS A 5 -4.47 18.52 9.00
N PRO A 6 -5.54 17.75 8.75
CA PRO A 6 -5.77 16.48 9.46
C PRO A 6 -4.66 15.45 9.20
N LYS A 7 -4.13 15.41 7.98
CA LYS A 7 -3.08 14.46 7.61
C LYS A 7 -1.76 14.77 8.33
N LEU A 8 -1.41 16.04 8.48
CA LEU A 8 -0.23 16.48 9.23
C LEU A 8 -0.34 16.10 10.71
N ILE A 9 -1.48 16.37 11.34
CA ILE A 9 -1.72 16.01 12.74
C ILE A 9 -1.57 14.49 12.94
N GLN A 10 -2.14 13.70 12.01
CA GLN A 10 -2.01 12.24 12.04
C GLN A 10 -0.54 11.80 11.99
N LEU A 11 0.26 12.34 11.06
CA LEU A 11 1.67 11.99 10.92
C LEU A 11 2.47 12.35 12.18
N ILE A 12 2.22 13.52 12.76
CA ILE A 12 2.86 13.96 14.00
C ILE A 12 2.53 13.02 15.17
N HIS A 13 1.29 12.56 15.29
CA HIS A 13 0.92 11.60 16.34
C HIS A 13 1.54 10.22 16.13
N ILE A 14 1.66 9.76 14.87
CA ILE A 14 2.38 8.54 14.54
C ILE A 14 3.85 8.67 14.92
N ALA A 15 4.50 9.78 14.57
CA ALA A 15 5.89 10.05 14.93
C ALA A 15 6.09 10.09 16.46
N LYS A 16 5.19 10.75 17.21
CA LYS A 16 5.18 10.73 18.68
C LYS A 16 5.20 9.29 19.21
N SER A 17 4.34 8.43 18.67
CA SER A 17 4.27 7.01 19.06
C SER A 17 5.52 6.23 18.68
N GLN A 18 6.14 6.50 17.53
CA GLN A 18 7.36 5.80 17.10
C GLN A 18 8.58 6.15 17.95
N PHE A 19 8.64 7.38 18.45
CA PHE A 19 9.71 7.82 19.35
C PHE A 19 9.42 7.54 20.83
N SER A 20 8.29 6.90 21.16
CA SER A 20 7.87 6.66 22.54
C SER A 20 7.91 7.92 23.41
N MET A 21 7.57 9.09 22.84
CA MET A 21 7.58 10.35 23.57
C MET A 21 6.41 10.40 24.54
N ASP A 22 6.72 10.68 25.80
CA ASP A 22 5.71 10.99 26.82
C ASP A 22 4.98 12.31 26.48
N GLU A 23 3.83 12.52 27.12
CA GLU A 23 3.00 13.68 26.82
C GLU A 23 3.63 15.02 27.20
N VAL A 24 4.46 15.04 28.25
CA VAL A 24 5.13 16.26 28.73
C VAL A 24 6.23 16.65 27.75
N SER A 25 7.12 15.72 27.39
CA SER A 25 8.17 15.93 26.39
C SER A 25 7.59 16.31 25.03
N TYR A 26 6.46 15.70 24.65
CA TYR A 26 5.77 16.05 23.41
C TYR A 26 5.26 17.49 23.42
N ARG A 27 4.57 17.92 24.50
CA ARG A 27 4.06 19.29 24.63
C ARG A 27 5.20 20.32 24.67
N ALA A 28 6.29 20.02 25.39
CA ALA A 28 7.47 20.87 25.44
C ALA A 28 8.12 21.04 24.06
N MET A 29 8.18 19.97 23.25
CA MET A 29 8.68 20.05 21.88
C MET A 29 7.78 20.94 20.99
N LEU A 30 6.46 20.79 21.11
CA LEU A 30 5.50 21.60 20.35
C LEU A 30 5.62 23.09 20.72
N GLU A 31 5.72 23.40 22.00
CA GLU A 31 5.86 24.76 22.52
C GLU A 31 7.18 25.39 22.06
N ARG A 32 8.30 24.66 22.13
CA ARG A 32 9.60 25.13 21.63
C ARG A 32 9.57 25.50 20.14
N LEU A 33 8.83 24.75 19.33
CA LEU A 33 8.82 24.92 17.87
C LEU A 33 7.82 25.96 17.38
N THR A 34 6.69 26.09 18.08
CA THR A 34 5.49 26.82 17.60
C THR A 34 4.89 27.78 18.63
N GLY A 35 5.35 27.76 19.87
CA GLY A 35 4.75 28.51 20.99
C GLY A 35 3.39 27.95 21.46
N LYS A 36 2.95 26.81 20.92
CA LYS A 36 1.65 26.20 21.24
C LYS A 36 1.83 24.78 21.76
N THR A 37 0.98 24.39 22.69
CA THR A 37 1.02 23.07 23.33
C THR A 37 0.12 22.03 22.64
N SER A 38 -0.66 22.43 21.62
CA SER A 38 -1.64 21.57 20.95
C SER A 38 -1.60 21.71 19.43
N THR A 39 -1.52 20.56 18.74
CA THR A 39 -1.58 20.46 17.27
C THR A 39 -2.91 20.95 16.67
N LYS A 40 -3.99 20.99 17.46
CA LYS A 40 -5.29 21.51 17.01
C LYS A 40 -5.26 23.03 16.78
N GLN A 41 -4.53 23.74 17.64
CA GLN A 41 -4.38 25.20 17.62
C GLN A 41 -3.33 25.68 16.59
N MET A 42 -2.61 24.75 15.96
CA MET A 42 -1.57 25.05 14.99
C MET A 42 -2.15 25.30 13.59
N THR A 43 -1.48 26.16 12.84
CA THR A 43 -1.68 26.40 11.41
C THR A 43 -0.98 25.30 10.60
N ILE A 44 -1.28 25.21 9.30
CA ILE A 44 -0.63 24.23 8.41
C ILE A 44 0.89 24.44 8.38
N THR A 45 1.34 25.70 8.32
CA THR A 45 2.76 26.05 8.31
C THR A 45 3.49 25.60 9.59
N GLU A 46 2.87 25.81 10.75
CA GLU A 46 3.41 25.36 12.04
C GLU A 46 3.47 23.83 12.12
N LEU A 47 2.43 23.13 11.66
CA LEU A 47 2.41 21.66 11.62
C LEU A 47 3.48 21.10 10.67
N MET A 48 3.72 21.75 9.53
CA MET A 48 4.80 21.37 8.63
C MET A 48 6.17 21.54 9.29
N LYS A 49 6.39 22.63 10.03
CA LYS A 49 7.64 22.84 10.79
C LYS A 49 7.88 21.73 11.81
N VAL A 50 6.84 21.33 12.55
CA VAL A 50 6.91 20.20 13.50
C VAL A 50 7.20 18.89 12.79
N GLN A 51 6.54 18.63 11.65
CA GLN A 51 6.80 17.45 10.84
C GLN A 51 8.26 17.40 10.37
N THR A 52 8.80 18.51 9.85
CA THR A 52 10.19 18.58 9.37
C THR A 52 11.19 18.32 10.49
N GLU A 53 10.97 18.86 11.70
CA GLU A 53 11.80 18.55 12.86
C GLU A 53 11.78 17.05 13.20
N MET A 54 10.60 16.42 13.15
CA MET A 54 10.47 14.99 13.38
C MET A 54 11.19 14.18 12.29
N GLU A 55 11.09 14.60 11.02
CA GLU A 55 11.80 13.98 9.89
C GLU A 55 13.31 14.07 10.06
N ASN A 56 13.82 15.23 10.49
CA ASN A 56 15.25 15.43 10.82
C ASN A 56 15.72 14.53 11.96
N LYS A 57 14.85 14.24 12.94
CA LYS A 57 15.12 13.28 14.03
C LYS A 57 15.02 11.81 13.60
N GLY A 58 14.78 11.54 12.31
CA GLY A 58 14.73 10.20 11.75
C GLY A 58 13.32 9.65 11.51
N PHE A 59 12.26 10.45 11.71
CA PHE A 59 10.92 10.04 11.30
C PHE A 59 10.85 9.98 9.79
N LYS A 60 10.95 8.79 9.22
CA LYS A 60 10.62 8.61 7.81
C LYS A 60 9.12 8.37 7.74
N ASN A 61 8.41 9.22 6.99
CA ASN A 61 7.04 8.94 6.56
C ASN A 61 7.07 7.74 5.60
N THR A 62 7.31 6.57 6.17
CA THR A 62 6.98 5.30 5.56
C THR A 62 5.48 5.17 5.73
N ALA A 63 4.75 5.99 4.96
CA ALA A 63 3.55 5.46 4.35
C ALA A 63 4.06 4.22 3.60
N LYS A 64 4.08 3.08 4.29
CA LYS A 64 4.13 1.79 3.65
C LYS A 64 3.04 1.94 2.62
N GLY A 65 3.44 2.10 1.35
CA GLY A 65 2.51 1.88 0.27
C GLY A 65 1.78 0.60 0.65
N ARG A 66 0.50 0.51 0.37
CA ARG A 66 -0.26 -0.74 0.50
C ARG A 66 0.30 -1.82 -0.46
N HIS A 67 1.60 -1.94 -0.60
CA HIS A 67 2.23 -3.19 -0.88
C HIS A 67 2.00 -4.05 0.36
N SER A 68 1.18 -5.07 0.11
CA SER A 68 0.90 -6.15 1.03
C SER A 68 2.16 -6.59 1.76
N PRO A 69 2.04 -7.16 2.98
CA PRO A 69 3.17 -7.79 3.62
C PRO A 69 3.83 -8.69 2.57
N ALA A 70 5.12 -8.49 2.30
CA ALA A 70 5.89 -9.48 1.60
C ALA A 70 5.72 -10.74 2.44
N THR A 71 4.88 -11.66 1.97
CA THR A 71 4.58 -12.87 2.70
C THR A 71 5.81 -13.74 2.52
N ALA A 72 6.84 -13.43 3.31
CA ALA A 72 7.98 -14.28 3.50
C ALA A 72 7.40 -15.65 3.87
N LYS A 73 7.71 -16.65 3.04
CA LYS A 73 7.41 -18.07 3.21
C LYS A 73 6.08 -18.62 2.65
N ALA A 74 5.39 -17.93 1.73
CA ALA A 74 4.50 -18.68 0.83
C ALA A 74 5.37 -19.36 -0.24
N LYS A 75 5.68 -20.65 -0.05
CA LYS A 75 6.38 -21.49 -1.04
C LYS A 75 5.60 -21.38 -2.35
N VAL A 76 6.09 -20.56 -3.28
CA VAL A 76 5.38 -20.27 -4.53
C VAL A 76 5.36 -21.54 -5.35
N LYS A 77 4.22 -22.25 -5.30
CA LYS A 77 4.01 -23.50 -6.01
C LYS A 77 4.07 -23.35 -7.53
N SER A 78 4.00 -22.12 -8.06
CA SER A 78 4.04 -21.85 -9.51
C SER A 78 4.77 -20.56 -9.84
N ASN A 79 5.85 -20.66 -10.65
CA ASN A 79 6.62 -19.54 -11.20
C ASN A 79 5.71 -18.51 -11.94
N ILE A 80 4.52 -18.95 -12.37
CA ILE A 80 3.53 -18.14 -13.06
C ILE A 80 2.85 -17.13 -12.12
N ALA A 81 2.61 -17.50 -10.86
CA ALA A 81 2.02 -16.59 -9.87
C ALA A 81 2.93 -15.39 -9.58
N HIS A 82 4.25 -15.58 -9.60
CA HIS A 82 5.21 -14.47 -9.52
C HIS A 82 5.13 -13.55 -10.73
N LYS A 83 5.05 -14.11 -11.94
CA LYS A 83 4.90 -13.31 -13.16
C LYS A 83 3.62 -12.46 -13.12
N ILE A 84 2.50 -13.04 -12.68
CA ILE A 84 1.23 -12.30 -12.53
C ILE A 84 1.40 -11.09 -11.60
N ARG A 85 2.02 -11.27 -10.42
CA ARG A 85 2.27 -10.19 -9.48
C ARG A 85 3.17 -9.10 -10.07
N ALA A 86 4.26 -9.50 -10.73
CA ALA A 86 5.21 -8.57 -11.34
C ALA A 86 4.54 -7.72 -12.44
N THR A 87 3.76 -8.36 -13.31
CA THR A 87 2.99 -7.66 -14.36
C THR A 87 1.98 -6.70 -13.75
N TRP A 88 1.24 -7.09 -12.70
CA TRP A 88 0.29 -6.20 -12.03
C TRP A 88 0.94 -4.93 -11.47
N ILE A 89 2.10 -5.08 -10.82
CA ILE A 89 2.87 -3.96 -10.28
C ILE A 89 3.36 -3.05 -11.41
N ASN A 90 3.85 -3.62 -12.52
CA ASN A 90 4.29 -2.84 -13.67
C ASN A 90 3.14 -2.07 -14.32
N MET A 91 1.96 -2.69 -14.47
CA MET A 91 0.77 -2.00 -14.98
C MET A 91 0.34 -0.83 -14.09
N ALA A 92 0.47 -0.96 -12.77
CA ALA A 92 0.21 0.16 -11.86
C ALA A 92 1.24 1.29 -12.01
N LYS A 93 2.52 0.97 -12.25
CA LYS A 93 3.56 1.97 -12.56
C LYS A 93 3.29 2.69 -13.88
N GLN A 94 2.73 1.98 -14.87
CA GLN A 94 2.28 2.53 -16.15
C GLN A 94 0.98 3.34 -16.03
N GLY A 95 0.34 3.40 -14.85
CA GLY A 95 -0.92 4.11 -14.63
C GLY A 95 -2.18 3.37 -15.12
N LEU A 96 -2.03 2.14 -15.64
CA LEU A 96 -3.14 1.30 -16.12
C LEU A 96 -4.02 0.78 -14.97
N VAL A 97 -3.42 0.62 -13.81
CA VAL A 97 -4.07 0.10 -12.60
C VAL A 97 -3.92 1.12 -11.48
N ARG A 98 -5.05 1.52 -10.89
CA ARG A 98 -5.10 2.50 -9.81
C ARG A 98 -4.59 1.95 -8.46
N ASP A 99 -4.73 0.64 -8.24
CA ASP A 99 -4.36 -0.03 -6.97
C ASP A 99 -3.43 -1.23 -7.23
N SER A 100 -2.16 -1.08 -6.85
CA SER A 100 -1.11 -2.10 -7.00
C SER A 100 -1.09 -3.15 -5.88
N SER A 101 -2.04 -3.10 -4.94
CA SER A 101 -2.08 -4.02 -3.80
C SER A 101 -2.42 -5.46 -4.20
N GLU A 102 -1.96 -6.43 -3.41
CA GLU A 102 -2.29 -7.86 -3.66
C GLU A 102 -3.77 -8.15 -3.42
N THR A 103 -4.47 -7.31 -2.65
CA THR A 103 -5.92 -7.42 -2.46
C THR A 103 -6.66 -7.12 -3.76
N ALA A 104 -6.30 -6.02 -4.44
CA ALA A 104 -6.85 -5.65 -5.72
C ALA A 104 -6.54 -6.71 -6.79
N LEU A 105 -5.30 -7.21 -6.82
CA LEU A 105 -4.91 -8.31 -7.70
C LEU A 105 -5.75 -9.57 -7.43
N ASN A 106 -5.88 -10.01 -6.18
CA ASN A 106 -6.65 -11.20 -5.82
C ASN A 106 -8.13 -11.04 -6.20
N ALA A 107 -8.72 -9.87 -6.00
CA ALA A 107 -10.11 -9.61 -6.40
C ALA A 107 -10.30 -9.74 -7.92
N TRP A 108 -9.40 -9.14 -8.71
CA TRP A 108 -9.42 -9.24 -10.16
C TRP A 108 -9.24 -10.68 -10.65
N VAL A 109 -8.26 -11.40 -10.08
CA VAL A 109 -8.00 -12.80 -10.40
C VAL A 109 -9.20 -13.69 -10.08
N ARG A 110 -9.85 -13.49 -8.93
CA ARG A 110 -11.09 -14.21 -8.57
C ARG A 110 -12.19 -13.99 -9.59
N GLY A 111 -12.37 -12.76 -10.07
CA GLY A 111 -13.37 -12.44 -11.10
C GLY A 111 -13.16 -13.20 -12.42
N ILE A 112 -11.92 -13.58 -12.74
CA ILE A 112 -11.59 -14.37 -13.92
C ILE A 112 -11.67 -15.87 -13.63
N ALA A 113 -11.06 -16.32 -12.54
CA ALA A 113 -10.86 -17.74 -12.25
C ALA A 113 -12.11 -18.40 -11.68
N ASN A 114 -12.81 -17.75 -10.74
CA ASN A 114 -13.92 -18.38 -10.02
C ASN A 114 -15.11 -18.76 -10.91
N PRO A 115 -15.52 -17.97 -11.92
CA PRO A 115 -16.58 -18.39 -12.84
C PRO A 115 -16.23 -19.66 -13.62
N ILE A 116 -14.95 -19.85 -13.95
CA ILE A 116 -14.47 -21.03 -14.69
C ILE A 116 -14.38 -22.23 -13.75
N LEU A 117 -13.84 -22.05 -12.54
CA LEU A 117 -13.74 -23.10 -11.53
C LEU A 117 -15.12 -23.59 -11.07
N ALA A 118 -16.08 -22.67 -10.90
CA ALA A 118 -17.46 -23.01 -10.56
C ALA A 118 -18.11 -23.90 -11.63
N ARG A 119 -17.93 -23.58 -12.92
CA ARG A 119 -18.41 -24.41 -14.04
C ARG A 119 -17.76 -25.79 -14.10
N GLN A 120 -16.53 -25.91 -13.60
CA GLN A 120 -15.80 -27.18 -13.52
C GLN A 120 -16.03 -27.95 -12.23
N ASN A 121 -16.94 -27.48 -11.36
CA ASN A 121 -17.19 -28.03 -10.02
C ASN A 121 -15.90 -28.18 -9.17
N LYS A 122 -14.97 -27.22 -9.30
CA LYS A 122 -13.69 -27.19 -8.59
C LYS A 122 -13.70 -26.17 -7.44
N PRO A 123 -12.85 -26.35 -6.42
CA PRO A 123 -12.67 -25.37 -5.35
C PRO A 123 -12.30 -23.99 -5.89
N LEU A 124 -12.92 -22.94 -5.34
CA LEU A 124 -12.68 -21.57 -5.76
C LEU A 124 -11.30 -21.08 -5.30
N ALA A 125 -10.66 -20.27 -6.14
CA ALA A 125 -9.36 -19.71 -5.82
C ALA A 125 -9.52 -18.53 -4.85
N LEU A 126 -8.85 -18.60 -3.70
CA LEU A 126 -8.85 -17.49 -2.73
C LEU A 126 -7.78 -16.45 -3.05
N ASN A 127 -6.65 -16.83 -3.66
CA ASN A 127 -5.58 -15.91 -4.00
C ASN A 127 -4.80 -16.42 -5.22
N VAL A 128 -3.93 -15.57 -5.78
CA VAL A 128 -3.11 -15.95 -6.96
C VAL A 128 -2.24 -17.19 -6.69
N ALA A 129 -1.80 -17.40 -5.44
CA ALA A 129 -0.99 -18.55 -5.08
C ALA A 129 -1.77 -19.88 -5.01
N ALA A 130 -3.11 -19.82 -4.95
CA ALA A 130 -3.99 -20.97 -4.93
C ALA A 130 -4.42 -21.44 -6.33
N LEU A 131 -3.98 -20.76 -7.39
CA LEU A 131 -4.28 -21.16 -8.76
C LEU A 131 -3.46 -22.40 -9.17
N ASP A 132 -4.09 -23.30 -9.93
CA ASP A 132 -3.36 -24.32 -10.68
C ASP A 132 -2.59 -23.68 -11.87
N ASP A 133 -1.63 -24.40 -12.44
CA ASP A 133 -0.77 -23.86 -13.51
C ASP A 133 -1.55 -23.49 -14.78
N LYS A 134 -2.63 -24.21 -15.09
CA LYS A 134 -3.48 -23.94 -16.27
C LYS A 134 -4.24 -22.64 -16.10
N MET A 135 -4.86 -22.43 -14.95
CA MET A 135 -5.59 -21.23 -14.59
C MET A 135 -4.66 -20.05 -14.39
N ALA A 136 -3.49 -20.25 -13.78
CA ALA A 136 -2.46 -19.23 -13.68
C ALA A 136 -1.99 -18.76 -15.06
N SER A 137 -1.76 -19.68 -16.00
CA SER A 137 -1.39 -19.34 -17.38
C SER A 137 -2.48 -18.52 -18.07
N LEU A 138 -3.75 -18.93 -17.95
CA LEU A 138 -4.89 -18.21 -18.50
C LEU A 138 -5.02 -16.79 -17.94
N VAL A 139 -4.87 -16.65 -16.63
CA VAL A 139 -4.91 -15.34 -15.94
C VAL A 139 -3.76 -14.45 -16.42
N LEU A 140 -2.55 -14.99 -16.55
CA LEU A 140 -1.40 -14.25 -17.04
C LEU A 140 -1.60 -13.76 -18.49
N GLU A 141 -2.14 -14.59 -19.37
CA GLU A 141 -2.43 -14.21 -20.76
C GLU A 141 -3.50 -13.11 -20.85
N ARG A 142 -4.56 -13.19 -20.03
CA ARG A 142 -5.55 -12.10 -19.95
C ARG A 142 -4.94 -10.80 -19.42
N LEU A 143 -4.02 -10.90 -18.47
CA LEU A 143 -3.32 -9.75 -17.89
C LEU A 143 -2.43 -9.06 -18.95
N LYS A 144 -1.65 -9.83 -19.71
CA LYS A 144 -0.84 -9.32 -20.82
C LYS A 144 -1.69 -8.65 -21.90
N LYS A 145 -2.82 -9.26 -22.29
CA LYS A 145 -3.75 -8.65 -23.26
C LYS A 145 -4.31 -7.33 -22.75
N TRP A 146 -4.52 -7.19 -21.44
CA TRP A 146 -4.95 -5.92 -20.87
C TRP A 146 -3.82 -4.89 -20.87
N GLN A 147 -2.60 -5.27 -20.47
CA GLN A 147 -1.43 -4.41 -20.56
C GLN A 147 -1.24 -3.85 -21.97
N ALA A 148 -1.25 -4.72 -22.98
CA ALA A 148 -1.10 -4.34 -24.39
C ALA A 148 -2.19 -3.39 -24.92
N ARG A 149 -3.38 -3.36 -24.29
CA ARG A 149 -4.46 -2.44 -24.69
C ARG A 149 -4.21 -1.00 -24.26
N GLY A 150 -3.47 -0.78 -23.18
CA GLY A 150 -3.21 0.58 -22.68
C GLY A 150 -1.76 1.04 -22.84
N GLU A 151 -0.94 0.28 -23.56
CA GLU A 151 0.32 0.76 -24.14
C GLU A 151 0.12 1.43 -25.54
N LYS A 152 -1.14 1.59 -25.98
CA LYS A 152 -1.53 2.39 -27.15
C LYS A 152 -1.99 3.77 -26.72
#